data_AF-A0A1H7N2C3-F1
#
_entry.id   AF-A0A1H7N2C3-F1
#
_cell.length_a   1.000
_cell.length_b   1.000
_cell.length_c   1.000
_cell.angle_alpha   90.00
_cell.angle_beta   90.00
_cell.angle_gamma   90.00
#
_symmetry.space_group_name_H-M   'P 1'
#
loop_
_entity.id
_entity.type
_entity.pdbx_description
1 polymer ?
#
loop_
_entity_poly.entity_id
_entity_poly.type
_entity_poly.pdbx_seq_one_letter_code
_entity_poly.pdbx_strand_id
1 'polypeptide(L)'
;MAGGFRRGNRRRTPKLEGRGVLQSMEREGPFKEWLGMPDLYRYHLVVDGEAYSYQTEDTELPVQVGDRVVFRYKETKAGNWVDRNSLGKAIDPSEYQ
;
A
#
# COMPACT_ATOMS: atom_id res chain seq x y z
N MET A 1 -16.59 -39.83 -10.43
CA MET A 1 -16.30 -39.18 -9.12
C MET A 1 -15.86 -37.76 -9.40
N ALA A 2 -16.70 -36.75 -9.12
CA ALA A 2 -16.32 -35.34 -9.26
C ALA A 2 -15.88 -34.83 -7.88
N GLY A 3 -14.59 -34.53 -7.74
CA GLY A 3 -14.02 -33.96 -6.52
C GLY A 3 -14.58 -32.57 -6.25
N GLY A 4 -15.37 -32.43 -5.18
CA GLY A 4 -15.91 -31.15 -4.75
C GLY A 4 -14.81 -30.21 -4.26
N PHE A 5 -14.35 -29.31 -5.12
CA PHE A 5 -13.50 -28.19 -4.73
C PHE A 5 -14.30 -27.23 -3.84
N ARG A 6 -14.34 -27.48 -2.53
CA ARG A 6 -14.75 -26.45 -1.57
C ARG A 6 -13.71 -25.33 -1.63
N ARG A 7 -14.03 -24.22 -2.31
CA ARG A 7 -13.29 -22.96 -2.16
C ARG A 7 -13.14 -22.71 -0.66
N GLY A 8 -11.90 -22.75 -0.18
CA GLY A 8 -11.60 -22.84 1.24
C GLY A 8 -12.28 -21.73 2.02
N ASN A 9 -13.06 -22.13 3.02
CA ASN A 9 -13.61 -21.27 4.08
C ASN A 9 -12.48 -20.81 5.03
N ARG A 10 -11.37 -20.32 4.46
CA ARG A 10 -10.23 -19.82 5.23
C ARG A 10 -10.52 -18.36 5.54
N ARG A 11 -10.98 -18.09 6.76
CA ARG A 11 -11.06 -16.72 7.30
C ARG A 11 -9.68 -16.08 7.13
N ARG A 12 -9.55 -15.18 6.14
CA ARG A 12 -8.35 -14.35 6.01
C ARG A 12 -8.35 -13.40 7.19
N THR A 13 -7.24 -13.34 7.91
CA THR A 13 -7.04 -12.31 8.93
C THR A 13 -7.25 -10.95 8.25
N PRO A 14 -8.14 -10.09 8.78
CA PRO A 14 -8.33 -8.76 8.24
C PRO A 14 -6.99 -8.01 8.28
N LYS A 15 -6.72 -7.23 7.24
CA LYS A 15 -5.55 -6.36 7.20
C LYS A 15 -5.76 -5.22 8.19
N LEU A 16 -4.67 -4.70 8.74
CA LEU A 16 -4.72 -3.53 9.60
C LEU A 16 -4.98 -2.29 8.74
N GLU A 17 -5.51 -1.25 9.37
CA GLU A 17 -5.85 0.02 8.74
C GLU A 17 -4.91 1.10 9.27
N GLY A 18 -4.32 1.88 8.36
CA GLY A 18 -3.48 3.03 8.68
C GLY A 18 -4.13 4.30 8.15
N ARG A 19 -4.08 5.36 8.94
CA ARG A 19 -4.54 6.70 8.55
C ARG A 19 -3.64 7.73 9.21
N GLY A 20 -3.30 8.77 8.46
CA GLY A 20 -2.51 9.87 9.01
C GLY A 20 -2.07 10.89 7.99
N VAL A 21 -1.23 11.84 8.40
CA VAL A 21 -0.58 12.78 7.48
C VAL A 21 0.68 12.15 6.90
N LEU A 22 0.80 12.16 5.57
CA LEU A 22 2.02 11.71 4.89
C LEU A 22 3.13 12.74 5.12
N GLN A 23 4.16 12.37 5.87
CA GLN A 23 5.26 13.25 6.27
C GLN A 23 6.47 13.14 5.33
N SER A 24 6.73 11.96 4.79
CA SER A 24 7.77 11.76 3.78
C SER A 24 7.40 10.66 2.80
N MET A 25 7.96 10.76 1.60
CA MET A 25 7.77 9.82 0.51
C MET A 25 9.09 9.71 -0.27
N GLU A 26 9.71 8.55 -0.22
CA GLU A 26 10.94 8.24 -0.97
C GLU A 26 10.70 7.07 -1.91
N ARG A 27 11.19 7.18 -3.16
CA ARG A 27 11.02 6.16 -4.19
C ARG A 27 12.33 5.41 -4.44
N GLU A 28 12.24 4.09 -4.44
CA GLU A 28 13.31 3.15 -4.75
C GLU A 28 12.93 2.30 -5.97
N GLY A 29 13.93 1.97 -6.82
CA GLY A 29 13.74 1.23 -8.08
C GLY A 29 14.02 2.08 -9.33
N PRO A 30 13.71 1.57 -10.54
CA PRO A 30 12.87 0.40 -10.79
C PRO A 30 13.60 -0.94 -10.56
N PHE A 31 12.85 -1.93 -10.06
CA PHE A 31 13.29 -3.31 -9.94
C PHE A 31 12.81 -4.11 -11.16
N LYS A 32 13.74 -4.82 -11.82
CA LYS A 32 13.48 -5.75 -12.94
C LYS A 32 14.27 -7.04 -12.75
N GLU A 33 13.56 -8.16 -12.59
CA GLU A 33 14.18 -9.48 -12.37
C GLU A 33 14.34 -10.28 -13.68
N TRP A 34 13.56 -9.97 -14.72
CA TRP A 34 13.66 -10.59 -16.04
C TRP A 34 13.30 -9.63 -17.17
N LEU A 35 13.72 -9.96 -18.40
CA LEU A 35 13.38 -9.21 -19.60
C LEU A 35 11.86 -9.29 -19.85
N GLY A 36 11.20 -8.13 -19.89
CA GLY A 36 9.74 -8.02 -20.06
C GLY A 36 8.95 -7.93 -18.75
N MET A 37 9.61 -7.93 -17.58
CA MET A 37 8.95 -7.59 -16.32
C MET A 37 8.55 -6.10 -16.31
N PRO A 38 7.34 -5.74 -15.84
CA PRO A 38 7.00 -4.34 -15.61
C PRO A 38 7.95 -3.73 -14.58
N ASP A 39 8.20 -2.42 -14.70
CA ASP A 39 8.99 -1.67 -13.73
C ASP A 39 8.26 -1.66 -12.38
N LEU A 40 8.87 -2.27 -11.36
CA LEU A 40 8.36 -2.22 -9.99
C LEU A 40 9.10 -1.14 -9.20
N TYR A 41 8.34 -0.30 -8.53
CA TYR A 41 8.83 0.73 -7.62
C TYR A 41 8.44 0.37 -6.18
N ARG A 42 9.33 0.69 -5.24
CA ARG A 42 9.04 0.64 -3.81
C ARG A 42 9.07 2.06 -3.26
N TYR A 43 8.01 2.45 -2.57
CA TYR A 43 7.92 3.70 -1.86
C TYR A 43 8.08 3.46 -0.36
N HIS A 44 8.96 4.22 0.26
CA HIS A 44 9.09 4.36 1.70
C HIS A 44 8.25 5.57 2.12
N LEU A 45 7.21 5.30 2.90
CA LEU A 45 6.24 6.29 3.35
C LEU A 45 6.38 6.45 4.86
N VAL A 46 6.47 7.68 5.35
CA VAL A 46 6.32 7.98 6.78
C VAL A 46 4.97 8.65 6.99
N VAL A 47 4.10 8.02 7.78
CA VAL A 47 2.74 8.51 8.06
C VAL A 47 2.61 8.65 9.58
N ASP A 48 2.38 9.87 10.05
CA ASP A 48 2.35 10.20 11.50
C ASP A 48 3.54 9.63 12.31
N GLY A 49 4.74 9.59 11.70
CA GLY A 49 5.96 9.08 12.31
C GLY A 49 6.18 7.57 12.18
N GLU A 50 5.21 6.82 11.64
CA GLU A 50 5.35 5.39 11.38
C GLU A 50 5.80 5.11 9.94
N ALA A 51 6.75 4.18 9.78
CA ALA A 51 7.32 3.82 8.49
C ALA A 51 6.56 2.66 7.83
N TYR A 52 6.24 2.84 6.55
CA TYR A 52 5.55 1.86 5.72
C TYR A 52 6.25 1.69 4.37
N SER A 53 6.17 0.49 3.80
CA SER A 53 6.63 0.16 2.46
C SER A 53 5.43 -0.09 1.54
N TYR A 54 5.42 0.54 0.36
CA TYR A 54 4.40 0.37 -0.65
C TYR A 54 5.03 -0.01 -1.99
N GLN A 55 4.58 -1.08 -2.62
CA GLN A 55 5.12 -1.53 -3.90
C GLN A 55 4.06 -1.41 -4.99
N THR A 56 4.42 -0.73 -6.08
CA THR A 56 3.54 -0.54 -7.23
C THR A 56 4.31 -0.56 -8.54
N GLU A 57 3.59 -0.71 -9.65
CA GLU A 57 4.09 -0.54 -11.02
C GLU A 57 4.05 0.95 -11.44
N ASP A 58 3.34 1.79 -10.68
CA ASP A 58 3.21 3.21 -10.97
C ASP A 58 4.45 4.02 -10.58
N THR A 59 4.88 4.88 -11.50
CA THR A 59 6.04 5.76 -11.31
C THR A 59 5.73 6.95 -10.40
N GLU A 60 4.45 7.24 -10.18
CA GLU A 60 3.96 8.35 -9.35
C GLU A 60 2.77 7.88 -8.50
N LEU A 61 2.65 8.42 -7.28
CA LEU A 61 1.53 8.11 -6.38
C LEU A 61 0.46 9.20 -6.44
N PRO A 62 -0.83 8.87 -6.26
CA PRO A 62 -1.93 9.84 -6.23
C PRO A 62 -2.01 10.63 -4.90
N VAL A 63 -0.95 10.62 -4.10
CA VAL A 63 -0.85 11.27 -2.79
C VAL A 63 0.46 12.05 -2.71
N GLN A 64 0.45 13.17 -2.01
CA GLN A 64 1.61 14.05 -1.82
C GLN A 64 1.93 14.22 -0.35
N VAL A 65 3.17 14.61 -0.04
CA VAL A 65 3.56 14.96 1.34
C VAL A 65 2.67 16.11 1.84
N GLY A 66 2.14 15.97 3.05
CA GLY A 66 1.13 16.84 3.64
C GLY A 66 -0.30 16.34 3.46
N ASP A 67 -0.55 15.43 2.50
CA ASP A 67 -1.88 14.85 2.35
C ASP A 67 -2.21 13.94 3.52
N ARG A 68 -3.49 13.97 3.90
CA ARG A 68 -4.05 12.96 4.79
C ARG A 68 -4.33 11.71 3.96
N VAL A 69 -3.77 10.58 4.35
CA VAL A 69 -3.86 9.31 3.62
C VAL A 69 -4.57 8.25 4.45
N VAL A 70 -5.21 7.31 3.76
CA VAL A 70 -5.81 6.09 4.32
C VAL A 70 -5.33 4.90 3.51
N PHE A 71 -5.06 3.80 4.19
CA PHE A 71 -4.61 2.56 3.55
C PHE A 71 -4.81 1.35 4.45
N ARG A 72 -4.64 0.17 3.86
CA ARG A 72 -4.54 -1.08 4.61
C ARG A 72 -3.12 -1.60 4.54
N TYR A 73 -2.66 -2.24 5.59
CA TYR A 73 -1.32 -2.81 5.62
C TYR A 73 -1.29 -4.17 6.33
N LYS A 74 -0.17 -4.86 6.15
CA LYS A 74 0.20 -6.04 6.91
C LYS A 74 1.53 -5.77 7.61
N GLU A 75 1.64 -6.23 8.84
CA GLU A 75 2.92 -6.27 9.53
C GLU A 75 3.67 -7.53 9.12
N THR A 76 4.96 -7.39 8.86
CA THR A 76 5.85 -8.50 8.55
C THR A 76 7.15 -8.34 9.35
N LYS A 77 7.99 -9.37 9.37
CA LYS A 77 9.32 -9.26 9.98
C LYS A 77 10.20 -8.18 9.32
N ALA A 78 9.91 -7.81 8.07
CA ALA A 78 10.61 -6.78 7.31
C ALA A 78 9.96 -5.40 7.43
N GLY A 79 8.97 -5.22 8.32
CA GLY A 79 8.26 -3.96 8.53
C GLY A 79 6.81 -3.97 8.03
N ASN A 80 6.22 -2.78 7.94
CA ASN A 80 4.82 -2.58 7.60
C ASN A 80 4.64 -2.41 6.09
N TRP A 81 3.77 -3.23 5.49
CA TRP A 81 3.58 -3.29 4.05
C TRP A 81 2.17 -2.89 3.66
N VAL A 82 2.05 -1.77 2.94
CA VAL A 82 0.80 -1.26 2.40
C VAL A 82 0.28 -2.19 1.31
N ASP A 83 -1.02 -2.40 1.31
CA ASP A 83 -1.71 -3.18 0.29
C ASP A 83 -1.78 -2.42 -1.05
N ARG A 84 -1.45 -3.11 -2.14
CA ARG A 84 -1.20 -2.56 -3.48
C ARG A 84 -2.29 -1.62 -4.02
N ASN A 85 -3.55 -1.78 -3.63
CA ASN A 85 -4.66 -0.96 -4.14
C ASN A 85 -5.41 -0.22 -3.02
N SER A 86 -4.75 -0.02 -1.87
CA SER A 86 -5.42 0.56 -0.70
C SER A 86 -5.00 1.99 -0.39
N LEU A 87 -3.87 2.45 -0.94
CA LEU A 87 -3.38 3.80 -0.68
C LEU A 87 -4.26 4.84 -1.38
N GLY A 88 -4.86 5.72 -0.58
CA GLY A 88 -5.68 6.81 -1.10
C GLY A 88 -5.59 8.05 -0.23
N LYS A 89 -5.89 9.21 -0.84
CA LYS A 89 -6.07 10.47 -0.13
C LYS A 89 -7.39 10.43 0.63
N ALA A 90 -7.34 10.69 1.92
CA ALA A 90 -8.52 10.92 2.74
C ALA A 90 -9.10 12.29 2.38
N ILE A 91 -10.39 12.33 2.08
CA ILE A 91 -11.11 13.57 1.81
C ILE A 91 -11.87 13.95 3.07
N ASP A 92 -11.58 15.12 3.63
CA ASP A 92 -12.44 15.73 4.65
C ASP A 92 -13.50 16.62 3.97
N PRO A 93 -14.80 16.38 4.21
CA PRO A 93 -15.84 17.20 3.59
C PRO A 93 -15.80 18.67 4.05
N SER A 94 -15.15 18.97 5.17
CA SER A 94 -14.99 20.35 5.68
C SER A 94 -13.95 21.15 4.90
N GLU A 95 -13.08 20.48 4.13
CA GLU A 95 -12.05 21.11 3.30
C GLU A 95 -12.55 21.49 1.89
N TYR A 96 -13.78 21.07 1.52
CA TYR A 96 -14.44 21.48 0.28
C TYR A 96 -15.36 22.68 0.56
N GLN A 97 -14.90 23.88 0.22
CA GLN A 97 -15.72 25.11 0.14
C GLN A 97 -16.29 25.32 -1.26
#